data_AF-A0A8C7E9M1-F1
#
_entry.id   AF-A0A8C7E9M1-F1
#
_cell.length_a   1.000
_cell.length_b   1.000
_cell.length_c   1.000
_cell.angle_alpha   90.00
_cell.angle_beta   90.00
_cell.angle_gamma   90.00
#
_symmetry.space_group_name_H-M   'P 1'
#
loop_
_entity.id
_entity.type
_entity.pdbx_description
1 polymer ?
#
loop_
_entity_poly.entity_id
_entity_poly.type
_entity_poly.pdbx_seq_one_letter_code
_entity_poly.pdbx_strand_id
1 'polypeptide(L)'
;SSGGSAWAAISLPRLLLGSALDSLLAPLAGLLLASRLRGRQTVCRGGTQRPCYKIVYFHDVSRRTSYEEARLACRADGGHLVSIETAAEQKLIEKLIGSLLASDGDFWIGLRRRKHDVDNSTECQDLYSWSDGSSSEFRNWYVDEPSCGSEICVVMYHQPSAPPGVGGPYMFQWNDDRCNMKNNFICKYALDVATEPLKPVLPEEHHKKYTNGTLKEAQEPVLSLAYILIPSIPVLLLLMVVTAIFSFWLFAKRQVTLFNK
;
A
#
# COMPACT_ATOMS: atom_id res chain seq x y z
N SER A 1 -73.20 63.53 12.85
CA SER A 1 -73.68 62.15 12.73
C SER A 1 -72.51 61.21 12.98
N SER A 2 -72.60 60.41 14.06
CA SER A 2 -71.80 59.22 14.43
C SER A 2 -70.26 59.30 14.36
N GLY A 3 -69.44 59.11 15.42
CA GLY A 3 -69.64 58.40 16.68
C GLY A 3 -68.87 57.06 16.70
N GLY A 4 -67.79 56.99 17.52
CA GLY A 4 -67.14 55.77 18.03
C GLY A 4 -66.14 55.07 17.10
N SER A 5 -65.04 54.45 17.55
CA SER A 5 -64.36 54.34 18.85
C SER A 5 -63.07 53.54 18.59
N ALA A 6 -61.97 53.95 19.19
CA ALA A 6 -60.67 53.31 19.11
C ALA A 6 -60.64 51.95 19.83
N TRP A 7 -59.96 50.96 19.25
CA TRP A 7 -59.42 49.80 19.96
C TRP A 7 -57.97 49.57 19.53
N ALA A 8 -57.08 49.61 20.53
CA ALA A 8 -55.66 49.34 20.40
C ALA A 8 -55.42 47.84 20.18
N ALA A 9 -54.70 47.48 19.13
CA ALA A 9 -54.21 46.12 18.91
C ALA A 9 -52.80 45.99 19.50
N ILE A 10 -52.70 45.15 20.53
CA ILE A 10 -51.48 44.77 21.24
C ILE A 10 -50.62 43.90 20.31
N SER A 11 -49.34 44.27 20.19
CA SER A 11 -48.33 43.51 19.44
C SER A 11 -47.91 42.27 20.21
N LEU A 12 -48.02 41.08 19.59
CA LEU A 12 -47.48 39.82 20.10
C LEU A 12 -46.47 39.27 19.08
N PRO A 13 -45.27 38.82 19.52
CA PRO A 13 -44.21 38.40 18.62
C PRO A 13 -44.50 37.04 17.97
N ARG A 14 -44.13 36.94 16.69
CA ARG A 14 -44.16 35.70 15.88
C ARG A 14 -43.32 34.62 16.56
N LEU A 15 -43.96 33.53 17.00
CA LEU A 15 -43.26 32.29 17.33
C LEU A 15 -42.62 31.72 16.06
N LEU A 16 -41.29 31.62 16.08
CA LEU A 16 -40.50 30.81 15.15
C LEU A 16 -40.71 29.33 15.51
N LEU A 17 -41.52 28.62 14.73
CA LEU A 17 -41.58 27.16 14.76
C LEU A 17 -41.40 26.67 13.32
N GLY A 18 -40.22 26.16 12.98
CA GLY A 18 -40.00 25.46 11.72
C GLY A 18 -38.60 25.61 11.13
N SER A 19 -37.58 25.02 11.75
CA SER A 19 -36.33 24.65 11.06
C SER A 19 -35.45 23.67 11.87
N ALA A 20 -36.04 22.64 12.48
CA ALA A 20 -35.29 21.60 13.20
C ALA A 20 -35.42 20.20 12.58
N LEU A 21 -35.81 20.11 11.30
CA LEU A 21 -35.95 18.84 10.58
C LEU A 21 -35.00 18.68 9.38
N ASP A 22 -34.30 19.74 8.96
CA ASP A 22 -33.27 19.64 7.90
C ASP A 22 -31.87 19.26 8.42
N SER A 23 -31.69 19.12 9.74
CA SER A 23 -30.39 18.82 10.34
C SER A 23 -30.14 17.33 10.64
N LEU A 24 -31.12 16.45 10.40
CA LEU A 24 -31.02 15.01 10.75
C LEU A 24 -30.75 14.06 9.58
N LEU A 25 -30.67 14.53 8.34
CA LEU A 25 -30.27 13.71 7.18
C LEU A 25 -28.83 13.97 6.71
N ALA A 26 -28.13 14.95 7.31
CA ALA A 26 -26.75 15.28 6.96
C ALA A 26 -25.66 14.28 7.41
N PRO A 27 -25.83 13.39 8.42
CA PRO A 27 -24.71 12.51 8.81
C PRO A 27 -24.65 11.20 8.00
N LEU A 28 -25.65 10.87 7.16
CA LEU A 28 -25.64 9.64 6.36
C LEU A 28 -25.05 9.80 4.95
N ALA A 29 -24.88 11.04 4.46
CA ALA A 29 -24.14 11.31 3.22
C ALA A 29 -22.61 11.39 3.43
N GLY A 30 -22.15 11.48 4.69
CA GLY A 30 -20.74 11.61 5.06
C GLY A 30 -19.95 10.30 5.17
N LEU A 31 -20.61 9.14 5.13
CA LEU A 31 -19.98 7.82 5.30
C LEU A 31 -19.65 7.08 4.00
N LEU A 32 -19.77 7.74 2.83
CA LEU A 32 -19.33 7.20 1.54
C LEU A 32 -18.18 7.96 0.88
N LEU A 33 -17.51 8.87 1.59
CA LEU A 33 -16.11 9.13 1.23
C LEU A 33 -15.27 7.96 1.73
N ALA A 34 -15.37 6.85 1.01
CA ALA A 34 -14.23 6.00 0.77
C ALA A 34 -13.07 6.95 0.48
N SER A 35 -12.08 6.97 1.35
CA SER A 35 -10.79 7.59 1.10
C SER A 35 -10.25 6.98 -0.20
N ARG A 36 -10.59 7.61 -1.32
CA ARG A 36 -10.06 7.25 -2.64
C ARG A 36 -8.58 7.55 -2.55
N LEU A 37 -7.79 6.51 -2.32
CA LEU A 37 -6.39 6.51 -2.70
C LEU A 37 -6.34 6.95 -4.17
N ARG A 38 -5.95 8.19 -4.45
CA ARG A 38 -5.70 8.71 -5.80
C ARG A 38 -4.40 8.10 -6.33
N GLY A 39 -4.42 6.80 -6.62
CA GLY A 39 -3.27 6.05 -7.09
C GLY A 39 -3.66 4.60 -7.40
N ARG A 40 -4.52 4.40 -8.41
CA ARG A 40 -5.03 3.06 -8.74
C ARG A 40 -5.20 2.78 -10.24
N GLN A 41 -4.76 3.67 -11.13
CA GLN A 41 -4.92 3.38 -12.55
C GLN A 41 -3.73 2.58 -13.05
N THR A 42 -3.97 1.28 -13.27
CA THR A 42 -3.08 0.44 -14.06
C THR A 42 -3.07 0.97 -15.49
N VAL A 43 -1.90 1.31 -16.03
CA VAL A 43 -1.72 1.85 -17.39
C VAL A 43 -0.97 0.84 -18.23
N CYS A 44 -1.56 0.39 -19.35
CA CYS A 44 -0.94 -0.60 -20.22
C CYS A 44 -0.23 0.02 -21.41
N ARG A 45 0.85 -0.63 -21.87
CA ARG A 45 1.56 -0.23 -23.08
C ARG A 45 0.57 -0.33 -24.25
N GLY A 46 0.34 0.76 -24.99
CA GLY A 46 -0.63 0.73 -26.10
C GLY A 46 -2.09 0.49 -25.68
N GLY A 47 -2.47 0.85 -24.44
CA GLY A 47 -3.86 0.84 -23.98
C GLY A 47 -4.33 -0.51 -23.43
N THR A 48 -4.41 -1.54 -24.26
CA THR A 48 -4.84 -2.91 -23.86
C THR A 48 -3.72 -3.95 -23.95
N GLN A 49 -2.57 -3.61 -24.54
CA GLN A 49 -1.47 -4.56 -24.71
C GLN A 49 -0.65 -4.64 -23.42
N ARG A 50 -0.23 -5.84 -23.03
CA ARG A 50 0.73 -6.02 -21.93
C ARG A 50 2.15 -5.66 -22.41
N PRO A 51 3.06 -5.25 -21.51
CA PRO A 51 2.89 -5.12 -20.06
C PRO A 51 2.04 -3.93 -19.63
N CYS A 52 1.39 -4.08 -18.47
CA CYS A 52 0.78 -2.97 -17.75
C CYS A 52 1.63 -2.52 -16.57
N TYR A 53 1.48 -1.26 -16.17
CA TYR A 53 2.27 -0.64 -15.10
C TYR A 53 1.34 0.03 -14.10
N LYS A 54 1.76 0.03 -12.83
CA LYS A 54 1.08 0.75 -11.75
C LYS A 54 2.13 1.46 -10.92
N ILE A 55 2.09 2.80 -10.96
CA ILE A 55 2.93 3.64 -10.12
C ILE A 55 2.24 3.79 -8.76
N VAL A 56 2.91 3.36 -7.68
CA VAL A 56 2.39 3.47 -6.32
C VAL A 56 3.26 4.46 -5.56
N TYR A 57 2.69 5.62 -5.23
CA TYR A 57 3.39 6.68 -4.54
C TYR A 57 2.61 7.19 -3.33
N PHE A 58 3.33 7.70 -2.34
CA PHE A 58 2.78 8.21 -1.10
C PHE A 58 3.31 9.62 -0.81
N HIS A 59 2.39 10.56 -0.59
CA HIS A 59 2.73 11.90 -0.09
C HIS A 59 3.26 11.85 1.34
N ASP A 60 2.69 10.97 2.16
CA ASP A 60 3.18 10.72 3.52
C ASP A 60 4.33 9.71 3.48
N VAL A 61 5.52 10.16 3.87
CA VAL A 61 6.75 9.37 3.91
C VAL A 61 6.59 8.13 4.80
N SER A 62 5.79 8.20 5.87
CA SER A 62 5.59 7.07 6.80
C SER A 62 4.87 5.88 6.16
N ARG A 63 4.18 6.10 5.03
CA ARG A 63 3.45 5.07 4.28
C ARG A 63 4.27 4.39 3.20
N ARG A 64 5.48 4.90 2.95
CA ARG A 64 6.40 4.29 1.98
C ARG A 64 6.91 2.95 2.49
N THR A 65 7.40 2.14 1.57
CA THR A 65 7.67 0.72 1.84
C THR A 65 9.13 0.39 1.62
N SER A 66 9.61 -0.62 2.35
CA SER A 66 10.85 -1.32 2.04
C SER A 66 10.74 -2.07 0.72
N TYR A 67 11.89 -2.49 0.17
CA TYR A 67 11.92 -3.23 -1.08
C TYR A 67 11.09 -4.52 -1.02
N GLU A 68 11.22 -5.30 0.07
CA GLU A 68 10.49 -6.56 0.19
C GLU A 68 8.98 -6.33 0.37
N GLU A 69 8.57 -5.31 1.12
CA GLU A 69 7.16 -4.91 1.23
C GLU A 69 6.59 -4.51 -0.13
N ALA A 70 7.33 -3.72 -0.91
CA ALA A 70 6.94 -3.30 -2.27
C ALA A 70 6.85 -4.50 -3.23
N ARG A 71 7.84 -5.40 -3.17
CA ARG A 71 7.86 -6.65 -3.95
C ARG A 71 6.64 -7.51 -3.64
N LEU A 72 6.34 -7.71 -2.36
CA LEU A 72 5.17 -8.48 -1.93
C LEU A 72 3.86 -7.79 -2.35
N ALA A 73 3.78 -6.46 -2.28
CA ALA A 73 2.61 -5.71 -2.71
C ALA A 73 2.33 -5.88 -4.22
N CYS A 74 3.36 -5.83 -5.08
CA CYS A 74 3.18 -6.10 -6.51
C CYS A 74 2.76 -7.55 -6.77
N ARG A 75 3.37 -8.52 -6.07
CA ARG A 75 3.02 -9.96 -6.20
C ARG A 75 1.60 -10.27 -5.77
N ALA A 76 1.13 -9.64 -4.70
CA ALA A 76 -0.24 -9.81 -4.21
C ALA A 76 -1.30 -9.31 -5.23
N ASP A 77 -0.94 -8.40 -6.12
CA ASP A 77 -1.78 -7.87 -7.20
C ASP A 77 -1.55 -8.59 -8.55
N GLY A 78 -0.80 -9.71 -8.55
CA GLY A 78 -0.51 -10.50 -9.76
C GLY A 78 0.56 -9.89 -10.67
N GLY A 79 1.44 -9.04 -10.14
CA GLY A 79 2.56 -8.45 -10.87
C GLY A 79 3.90 -8.63 -10.15
N HIS A 80 4.91 -7.94 -10.65
CA HIS A 80 6.24 -7.87 -10.06
C HIS A 80 6.68 -6.42 -9.93
N LEU A 81 7.69 -6.13 -9.11
CA LEU A 81 8.39 -4.86 -9.24
C LEU A 81 8.91 -4.73 -10.67
N VAL A 82 8.81 -3.53 -11.25
CA VAL A 82 9.05 -3.31 -12.68
C VAL A 82 10.45 -3.75 -13.11
N SER A 83 10.51 -4.60 -14.12
CA SER A 83 11.68 -4.72 -14.99
C SER A 83 11.63 -3.65 -16.06
N ILE A 84 12.76 -2.98 -16.31
CA ILE A 84 12.88 -1.99 -17.39
C ILE A 84 13.83 -2.58 -18.41
N GLU A 85 13.28 -3.05 -19.52
CA GLU A 85 13.99 -3.92 -20.45
C GLU A 85 14.59 -3.14 -21.63
N THR A 86 14.11 -1.92 -21.87
CA THR A 86 14.56 -1.07 -23.00
C THR A 86 14.51 0.42 -22.65
N ALA A 87 15.28 1.23 -23.38
CA ALA A 87 15.20 2.69 -23.28
C ALA A 87 13.81 3.26 -23.61
N ALA A 88 13.04 2.59 -24.47
CA ALA A 88 11.67 2.98 -24.78
C ALA A 88 10.71 2.74 -23.59
N GLU A 89 10.92 1.64 -22.86
CA GLU A 89 10.19 1.35 -21.62
C GLU A 89 10.56 2.33 -20.52
N GLN A 90 11.84 2.64 -20.34
CA GLN A 90 12.31 3.69 -19.42
C GLN A 90 11.57 5.02 -19.68
N LYS A 91 11.58 5.52 -20.92
CA LYS A 91 10.86 6.76 -21.31
C LYS A 91 9.35 6.70 -21.05
N LEU A 92 8.73 5.53 -21.22
CA LEU A 92 7.32 5.35 -20.89
C LEU A 92 7.10 5.52 -19.39
N ILE A 93 7.91 4.88 -18.55
CA ILE A 93 7.83 4.99 -17.09
C ILE A 93 8.04 6.44 -16.63
N GLU A 94 9.04 7.13 -17.19
CA GLU A 94 9.31 8.55 -16.91
C GLU A 94 8.09 9.43 -17.17
N LYS A 95 7.43 9.23 -18.32
CA LYS A 95 6.21 9.95 -18.67
C LYS A 95 5.07 9.64 -17.70
N LEU A 96 4.94 8.38 -17.26
CA LEU A 96 3.93 8.00 -16.27
C LEU A 96 4.18 8.73 -14.94
N ILE A 97 5.42 8.74 -14.44
CA ILE A 97 5.76 9.44 -13.20
C ILE A 97 5.59 10.95 -13.34
N GLY A 98 6.06 11.56 -14.43
CA GLY A 98 5.92 13.01 -14.67
C GLY A 98 4.47 13.47 -14.79
N SER A 99 3.55 12.58 -15.16
CA SER A 99 2.10 12.87 -15.14
C SER A 99 1.49 12.86 -13.73
N LEU A 100 2.21 12.29 -12.76
CA LEU A 100 1.83 12.30 -11.36
C LEU A 100 2.43 13.57 -10.72
N LEU A 101 1.63 14.32 -9.99
CA LEU A 101 2.10 15.41 -9.12
C LEU A 101 2.76 14.81 -7.86
N ALA A 102 3.68 13.86 -8.04
CA ALA A 102 4.38 13.16 -6.98
C ALA A 102 5.41 14.10 -6.34
N SER A 103 5.35 14.22 -5.01
CA SER A 103 6.37 14.87 -4.19
C SER A 103 7.69 14.09 -4.23
N ASP A 104 8.78 14.70 -3.75
CA ASP A 104 10.09 14.03 -3.63
C ASP A 104 9.97 12.64 -3.02
N GLY A 105 10.58 11.65 -3.67
CA GLY A 105 10.65 10.27 -3.19
C GLY A 105 10.87 9.28 -4.31
N ASP A 106 11.94 8.52 -4.18
CA ASP A 106 12.38 7.56 -5.18
C ASP A 106 11.44 6.36 -5.30
N PHE A 107 11.62 5.58 -6.37
CA PHE A 107 10.77 4.45 -6.71
C PHE A 107 11.57 3.16 -6.74
N TRP A 108 11.21 2.18 -5.90
CA TRP A 108 11.72 0.82 -6.05
C TRP A 108 11.39 0.24 -7.43
N ILE A 109 12.40 -0.35 -8.06
CA ILE A 109 12.29 -1.15 -9.27
C ILE A 109 12.69 -2.61 -9.00
N GLY A 110 12.47 -3.50 -9.95
CA GLY A 110 12.68 -4.94 -9.78
C GLY A 110 14.14 -5.39 -9.75
N LEU A 111 15.10 -4.50 -9.98
CA LEU A 111 16.52 -4.84 -10.07
C LEU A 111 17.11 -5.03 -8.66
N ARG A 112 17.89 -6.10 -8.48
CA ARG A 112 18.56 -6.41 -7.21
C ARG A 112 19.86 -7.18 -7.42
N ARG A 113 20.89 -6.84 -6.66
CA ARG A 113 22.15 -7.57 -6.62
C ARG A 113 22.02 -8.91 -5.92
N ARG A 114 22.53 -9.98 -6.53
CA ARG A 114 22.63 -11.30 -5.91
C ARG A 114 23.67 -11.26 -4.78
N LYS A 115 23.36 -11.88 -3.65
CA LYS A 115 24.24 -11.95 -2.46
C LYS A 115 25.30 -13.07 -2.51
N HIS A 116 25.18 -14.02 -3.45
CA HIS A 116 25.97 -15.26 -3.40
C HIS A 116 27.40 -15.07 -3.89
N ASP A 117 28.32 -15.80 -3.24
CA ASP A 117 29.74 -16.08 -3.54
C ASP A 117 30.19 -15.59 -4.91
N VAL A 118 30.40 -14.28 -4.98
CA VAL A 118 30.96 -13.62 -6.13
C VAL A 118 32.44 -14.00 -6.11
N ASP A 119 32.87 -14.83 -7.04
CA ASP A 119 34.30 -14.92 -7.34
C ASP A 119 34.79 -13.49 -7.61
N ASN A 120 35.95 -13.10 -7.06
CA ASN A 120 36.52 -11.75 -7.16
C ASN A 120 36.72 -11.27 -8.62
N SER A 121 36.42 -12.12 -9.60
CA SER A 121 36.45 -11.90 -11.05
C SER A 121 35.17 -11.33 -11.66
N THR A 122 34.02 -11.35 -10.97
CA THR A 122 32.76 -10.82 -11.54
C THR A 122 32.59 -9.35 -11.19
N GLU A 123 32.44 -8.51 -12.22
CA GLU A 123 32.13 -7.10 -12.05
C GLU A 123 30.81 -6.92 -11.30
N CYS A 124 30.80 -5.98 -10.35
CA CYS A 124 29.65 -5.80 -9.47
C CYS A 124 28.34 -5.48 -10.24
N GLN A 125 28.43 -4.78 -11.36
CA GLN A 125 27.29 -4.43 -12.19
C GLN A 125 26.59 -5.67 -12.78
N ASP A 126 27.34 -6.75 -13.02
CA ASP A 126 26.83 -8.01 -13.61
C ASP A 126 26.10 -8.89 -12.58
N LEU A 127 26.16 -8.51 -11.30
CA LEU A 127 25.49 -9.22 -10.22
C LEU A 127 24.03 -8.83 -10.06
N TYR A 128 23.58 -7.78 -10.74
CA TYR A 128 22.21 -7.30 -10.69
C TYR A 128 21.30 -8.09 -11.64
N SER A 129 20.20 -8.61 -11.08
CA SER A 129 19.21 -9.40 -11.80
C SER A 129 17.79 -8.90 -11.51
N TRP A 130 16.89 -9.08 -12.46
CA TRP A 130 15.50 -8.66 -12.32
C TRP A 130 14.70 -9.67 -11.49
N SER A 131 13.90 -9.18 -10.54
CA SER A 131 13.10 -10.01 -9.62
C SER A 131 11.94 -10.76 -10.26
N ASP A 132 11.58 -10.41 -11.51
CA ASP A 132 10.61 -11.11 -12.35
C ASP A 132 11.24 -12.15 -13.28
N GLY A 133 12.58 -12.29 -13.26
CA GLY A 133 13.32 -13.20 -14.12
C GLY A 133 13.62 -12.68 -15.53
N SER A 134 13.30 -11.42 -15.86
CA SER A 134 13.71 -10.83 -17.14
C SER A 134 15.24 -10.88 -17.30
N SER A 135 15.68 -11.20 -18.52
CA SER A 135 17.10 -11.30 -18.87
C SER A 135 17.68 -10.00 -19.45
N SER A 136 16.96 -8.88 -19.38
CA SER A 136 17.43 -7.64 -20.00
C SER A 136 18.71 -7.10 -19.36
N GLU A 137 19.67 -6.75 -20.22
CA GLU A 137 20.93 -6.08 -19.88
C GLU A 137 20.82 -4.55 -19.89
N PHE A 138 19.65 -3.98 -20.20
CA PHE A 138 19.46 -2.53 -20.18
C PHE A 138 19.68 -1.98 -18.77
N ARG A 139 20.50 -0.93 -18.66
CA ARG A 139 20.79 -0.22 -17.41
C ARG A 139 20.72 1.29 -17.65
N ASN A 140 20.14 2.01 -16.68
CA ASN A 140 20.06 3.47 -16.67
C ASN A 140 20.60 4.04 -15.35
N TRP A 141 21.80 3.59 -14.96
CA TRP A 141 22.45 4.04 -13.73
C TRP A 141 22.69 5.56 -13.75
N TYR A 142 22.59 6.18 -12.58
CA TYR A 142 23.11 7.52 -12.38
C TYR A 142 24.65 7.47 -12.47
N VAL A 143 25.29 8.63 -12.64
CA VAL A 143 26.75 8.66 -12.64
C VAL A 143 27.27 8.12 -11.31
N ASP A 144 28.36 7.36 -11.37
CA ASP A 144 29.00 6.69 -10.23
C ASP A 144 28.16 5.59 -9.54
N GLU A 145 27.03 5.20 -10.13
CA GLU A 145 26.21 4.09 -9.64
C GLU A 145 26.36 2.81 -10.49
N PRO A 146 26.15 1.62 -9.90
CA PRO A 146 25.91 1.36 -8.48
C PRO A 146 27.17 1.54 -7.62
N SER A 147 26.98 1.92 -6.37
CA SER A 147 28.03 2.08 -5.36
C SER A 147 28.77 0.78 -5.02
N CYS A 148 28.13 -0.36 -5.29
CA CYS A 148 28.68 -1.70 -5.07
C CYS A 148 29.02 -2.04 -3.61
N GLY A 149 28.53 -1.23 -2.66
CA GLY A 149 28.79 -1.37 -1.22
C GLY A 149 27.90 -2.40 -0.53
N SER A 150 27.18 -1.99 0.51
CA SER A 150 26.18 -2.84 1.19
C SER A 150 24.77 -2.71 0.62
N GLU A 151 24.60 -1.76 -0.30
CA GLU A 151 23.37 -1.44 -1.00
C GLU A 151 23.18 -2.46 -2.13
N ILE A 152 21.97 -3.02 -2.24
CA ILE A 152 21.72 -4.16 -3.14
C ILE A 152 20.37 -4.10 -3.84
N CYS A 153 19.46 -3.24 -3.37
CA CYS A 153 18.14 -3.05 -3.95
C CYS A 153 18.16 -1.76 -4.78
N VAL A 154 17.43 -1.68 -5.87
CA VAL A 154 17.58 -0.52 -6.78
C VAL A 154 16.36 0.36 -6.75
N VAL A 155 16.60 1.66 -6.61
CA VAL A 155 15.61 2.71 -6.83
C VAL A 155 15.86 3.42 -8.14
N MET A 156 14.80 3.98 -8.69
CA MET A 156 14.86 5.03 -9.69
C MET A 156 14.60 6.37 -9.00
N TYR A 157 15.48 7.34 -9.24
CA TYR A 157 15.40 8.64 -8.60
C TYR A 157 14.15 9.42 -9.00
N HIS A 158 13.55 10.13 -8.03
CA HIS A 158 12.55 11.17 -8.27
C HIS A 158 12.61 12.20 -7.13
N GLN A 159 13.57 13.12 -7.23
CA GLN A 159 13.81 14.15 -6.22
C GLN A 159 13.83 15.54 -6.88
N PRO A 160 12.68 16.02 -7.40
CA PRO A 160 12.60 17.30 -8.10
C PRO A 160 13.03 18.51 -7.27
N SER A 161 12.96 18.44 -5.94
CA SER A 161 13.42 19.55 -5.07
C SER A 161 14.90 19.47 -4.69
N ALA A 162 15.61 18.39 -5.03
CA ALA A 162 17.01 18.23 -4.69
C ALA A 162 17.92 19.07 -5.61
N PRO A 163 19.00 19.68 -5.09
CA PRO A 163 20.02 20.28 -5.94
C PRO A 163 20.64 19.24 -6.88
N PRO A 164 20.95 19.58 -8.15
CA PRO A 164 21.58 18.65 -9.08
C PRO A 164 22.94 18.16 -8.58
N GLY A 165 23.20 16.87 -8.76
CA GLY A 165 24.51 16.26 -8.56
C GLY A 165 25.39 16.34 -9.80
N VAL A 166 26.51 15.62 -9.78
CA VAL A 166 27.48 15.57 -10.90
C VAL A 166 26.90 15.01 -12.19
N GLY A 167 25.90 14.13 -12.10
CA GLY A 167 25.17 13.56 -13.25
C GLY A 167 23.94 14.37 -13.66
N GLY A 168 23.76 15.55 -13.07
CA GLY A 168 22.57 16.37 -13.23
C GLY A 168 21.49 16.08 -12.18
N PRO A 169 20.23 16.48 -12.44
CA PRO A 169 19.12 16.27 -11.51
C PRO A 169 18.92 14.80 -11.16
N TYR A 170 18.56 14.51 -9.91
CA TYR A 170 18.20 13.16 -9.44
C TYR A 170 16.79 12.78 -9.94
N MET A 171 16.70 12.52 -11.24
CA MET A 171 15.45 12.29 -11.96
C MET A 171 15.60 11.13 -12.94
N PHE A 172 14.98 10.00 -12.62
CA PHE A 172 14.78 8.82 -13.47
C PHE A 172 15.99 7.91 -13.74
N GLN A 173 17.22 8.32 -13.43
CA GLN A 173 18.33 7.38 -13.36
C GLN A 173 18.30 6.55 -12.08
N TRP A 174 19.06 5.46 -12.07
CA TRP A 174 18.98 4.44 -11.04
C TRP A 174 20.12 4.54 -10.04
N ASN A 175 19.83 4.12 -8.82
CA ASN A 175 20.76 4.07 -7.70
C ASN A 175 20.55 2.76 -6.93
N ASP A 176 21.63 2.16 -6.43
CA ASP A 176 21.48 1.09 -5.45
C ASP A 176 21.31 1.69 -4.04
N ASP A 177 20.39 1.09 -3.29
CA ASP A 177 19.94 1.58 -2.01
C ASP A 177 19.77 0.39 -1.04
N ARG A 178 19.68 0.71 0.25
CA ARG A 178 19.50 -0.28 1.31
C ARG A 178 18.05 -0.74 1.24
N CYS A 179 17.86 -2.05 1.14
CA CYS A 179 16.53 -2.63 0.95
C CYS A 179 15.49 -2.27 2.03
N ASN A 180 15.94 -1.82 3.21
CA ASN A 180 15.08 -1.39 4.31
C ASN A 180 14.63 0.08 4.24
N MET A 181 15.19 0.89 3.33
CA MET A 181 14.76 2.27 3.09
C MET A 181 13.29 2.32 2.67
N LYS A 182 12.63 3.45 2.91
CA LYS A 182 11.18 3.59 2.65
C LYS A 182 10.97 4.46 1.41
N ASN A 183 10.64 3.80 0.29
CA ASN A 183 10.45 4.44 -1.01
C ASN A 183 9.05 4.16 -1.59
N ASN A 184 8.70 4.91 -2.64
CA ASN A 184 7.58 4.57 -3.52
C ASN A 184 7.95 3.32 -4.35
N PHE A 185 7.05 2.81 -5.18
CA PHE A 185 7.38 1.64 -6.01
C PHE A 185 6.54 1.54 -7.28
N ILE A 186 7.02 0.75 -8.23
CA ILE A 186 6.38 0.56 -9.53
C ILE A 186 6.17 -0.92 -9.78
N CYS A 187 4.94 -1.31 -10.07
CA CYS A 187 4.60 -2.67 -10.46
C CYS A 187 4.47 -2.79 -11.98
N LYS A 188 4.90 -3.94 -12.52
CA LYS A 188 4.69 -4.38 -13.90
C LYS A 188 3.89 -5.68 -13.93
N TYR A 189 2.95 -5.77 -14.86
CA TYR A 189 2.05 -6.89 -15.07
C TYR A 189 2.24 -7.38 -16.51
N ALA A 190 3.08 -8.39 -16.70
CA ALA A 190 3.24 -9.08 -17.97
C ALA A 190 2.16 -10.17 -18.11
N LEU A 191 1.96 -10.72 -19.32
CA LEU A 191 1.19 -11.96 -19.44
C LEU A 191 2.07 -13.04 -18.80
N ASP A 192 1.47 -13.91 -17.99
CA ASP A 192 2.11 -15.19 -17.69
C ASP A 192 2.40 -15.81 -19.05
N VAL A 193 3.66 -15.77 -19.49
CA VAL A 193 4.10 -16.67 -20.54
C VAL A 193 3.85 -18.02 -19.89
N ALA A 194 2.88 -18.76 -20.46
CA ALA A 194 2.56 -20.10 -20.05
C ALA A 194 3.85 -20.82 -19.70
N THR A 195 3.86 -21.40 -18.51
CA THR A 195 4.79 -22.42 -18.02
C THR A 195 5.68 -22.92 -19.16
N GLU A 196 6.98 -22.66 -19.06
CA GLU A 196 8.02 -23.34 -19.86
C GLU A 196 7.50 -24.71 -20.32
N PRO A 197 7.45 -25.00 -21.64
CA PRO A 197 6.97 -26.28 -22.11
C PRO A 197 7.79 -27.35 -21.41
N LEU A 198 7.12 -28.24 -20.65
CA LEU A 198 7.75 -29.39 -20.01
C LEU A 198 8.64 -30.08 -21.03
N LYS A 199 9.95 -29.84 -20.94
CA LYS A 199 10.94 -30.49 -21.77
C LYS A 199 10.85 -31.99 -21.42
N PRO A 200 10.71 -32.90 -22.39
CA PRO A 200 10.57 -34.32 -22.07
C PRO A 200 11.83 -34.80 -21.37
N VAL A 201 11.71 -35.18 -20.10
CA VAL A 201 12.77 -35.83 -19.34
C VAL A 201 12.83 -37.28 -19.84
N LEU A 202 13.86 -37.60 -20.63
CA LEU A 202 14.26 -38.98 -20.88
C LEU A 202 14.83 -39.55 -19.55
N PRO A 203 14.52 -40.80 -19.16
CA PRO A 203 14.88 -41.28 -17.84
C PRO A 203 16.33 -41.80 -17.86
N GLU A 204 17.23 -41.12 -17.16
CA GLU A 204 18.48 -41.73 -16.68
C GLU A 204 18.26 -42.31 -15.28
N GLU A 205 18.62 -43.58 -15.14
CA GLU A 205 18.48 -44.38 -13.95
C GLU A 205 19.25 -43.82 -12.76
N HIS A 206 18.55 -43.66 -11.64
CA HIS A 206 19.20 -43.62 -10.33
C HIS A 206 18.55 -44.63 -9.40
N HIS A 207 19.36 -45.63 -9.06
CA HIS A 207 19.18 -46.57 -7.96
C HIS A 207 18.57 -45.90 -6.72
N LYS A 208 17.32 -46.23 -6.40
CA LYS A 208 16.68 -45.87 -5.12
C LYS A 208 16.69 -47.07 -4.18
N LYS A 209 17.50 -46.96 -3.13
CA LYS A 209 17.36 -47.75 -1.91
C LYS A 209 16.13 -47.22 -1.16
N TYR A 210 15.07 -48.03 -1.11
CA TYR A 210 13.85 -47.77 -0.35
C TYR A 210 14.14 -47.85 1.15
N THR A 211 13.74 -46.81 1.89
CA THR A 211 13.27 -46.97 3.27
C THR A 211 12.03 -46.10 3.44
N ASN A 212 10.97 -46.76 3.88
CA ASN A 212 9.59 -46.28 3.96
C ASN A 212 9.45 -45.20 5.05
N GLY A 213 8.69 -44.15 4.75
CA GLY A 213 8.34 -43.10 5.69
C GLY A 213 7.12 -42.30 5.20
N THR A 214 5.95 -42.87 5.50
CA THR A 214 4.61 -42.28 5.67
C THR A 214 4.36 -40.85 5.19
N LEU A 215 3.44 -40.74 4.21
CA LEU A 215 2.71 -39.56 3.76
C LEU A 215 2.18 -38.73 4.95
N LYS A 216 2.55 -37.45 5.05
CA LYS A 216 1.74 -36.46 5.76
C LYS A 216 1.26 -35.38 4.79
N GLU A 217 -0.05 -35.33 4.77
CA GLU A 217 -0.97 -34.49 4.04
C GLU A 217 -0.73 -32.98 4.28
N ALA A 218 -1.10 -32.19 3.28
CA ALA A 218 -0.99 -30.74 3.26
C ALA A 218 -1.71 -30.12 4.47
N GLN A 219 -1.01 -29.27 5.22
CA GLN A 219 -1.58 -28.52 6.32
C GLN A 219 -1.83 -27.07 5.89
N GLU A 220 -3.11 -26.79 5.64
CA GLU A 220 -3.72 -25.47 5.46
C GLU A 220 -3.31 -24.47 6.56
N PRO A 221 -3.28 -23.15 6.27
CA PRO A 221 -2.97 -22.13 7.26
C PRO A 221 -4.18 -21.97 8.20
N VAL A 222 -4.18 -22.71 9.30
CA VAL A 222 -5.13 -22.47 10.40
C VAL A 222 -4.68 -21.20 11.13
N LEU A 223 -5.05 -20.05 10.56
CA LEU A 223 -4.85 -18.74 11.14
C LEU A 223 -5.64 -18.66 12.45
N SER A 224 -4.89 -18.69 13.53
CA SER A 224 -5.33 -18.86 14.91
C SER A 224 -6.39 -17.84 15.34
N LEU A 225 -7.63 -18.29 15.55
CA LEU A 225 -8.70 -17.51 16.21
C LEU A 225 -8.24 -16.96 17.58
N ALA A 226 -7.23 -17.58 18.19
CA ALA A 226 -6.65 -17.15 19.46
C ALA A 226 -6.14 -15.71 19.42
N TYR A 227 -5.58 -15.23 18.30
CA TYR A 227 -5.01 -13.88 18.23
C TYR A 227 -6.09 -12.76 18.29
N ILE A 228 -7.34 -13.07 17.92
CA ILE A 228 -8.48 -12.14 18.03
C ILE A 228 -9.18 -12.28 19.38
N LEU A 229 -9.19 -13.49 19.96
CA LEU A 229 -9.82 -13.76 21.26
C LEU A 229 -9.00 -13.23 22.45
N ILE A 230 -7.67 -13.27 22.38
CA ILE A 230 -6.79 -12.83 23.48
C ILE A 230 -7.00 -11.34 23.86
N PRO A 231 -7.07 -10.37 22.92
CA PRO A 231 -7.28 -8.96 23.30
C PRO A 231 -8.75 -8.60 23.58
N SER A 232 -9.72 -9.39 23.11
CA SER A 232 -11.15 -9.08 23.28
C SER A 232 -11.68 -9.46 24.67
N ILE A 233 -11.13 -10.49 25.30
CA ILE A 233 -11.55 -10.93 26.65
C ILE A 233 -11.33 -9.84 27.72
N PRO A 234 -10.15 -9.18 27.83
CA PRO A 234 -9.95 -8.10 28.80
C PRO A 234 -10.89 -6.90 28.58
N VAL A 235 -11.18 -6.57 27.33
CA VAL A 235 -12.08 -5.46 26.97
C VAL A 235 -13.53 -5.78 27.38
N LEU A 236 -13.99 -7.01 27.13
CA LEU A 236 -15.33 -7.45 27.53
C LEU A 236 -15.50 -7.46 29.06
N LEU A 237 -14.48 -7.92 29.80
CA LEU A 237 -14.50 -7.88 31.26
C LEU A 237 -14.58 -6.44 31.80
N LEU A 238 -13.84 -5.51 31.19
CA LEU A 238 -13.85 -4.11 31.58
C LEU A 238 -15.22 -3.45 31.33
N LEU A 239 -15.86 -3.76 30.21
CA LEU A 239 -17.22 -3.28 29.91
C LEU A 239 -18.26 -3.80 30.92
N MET A 240 -18.16 -5.08 31.31
CA MET A 240 -19.04 -5.66 32.33
C MET A 240 -18.88 -4.98 33.70
N VAL A 241 -17.65 -4.63 34.10
CA VAL A 241 -17.39 -3.92 35.36
C VAL A 241 -17.94 -2.49 35.31
N VAL A 242 -17.70 -1.76 34.21
CA VAL A 242 -18.19 -0.38 34.06
C VAL A 242 -19.73 -0.33 34.08
N THR A 243 -20.40 -1.25 33.39
CA THR A 243 -21.87 -1.32 33.37
C THR A 243 -22.44 -1.69 34.74
N ALA A 244 -21.80 -2.58 35.49
CA ALA A 244 -22.20 -2.91 36.86
C ALA A 244 -22.05 -1.73 37.82
N ILE A 245 -20.92 -1.01 37.77
CA ILE A 245 -20.69 0.20 38.59
C ILE A 245 -21.72 1.28 38.25
N PHE A 246 -21.97 1.51 36.95
CA PHE A 246 -22.95 2.50 36.50
C PHE A 246 -24.37 2.14 36.97
N SER A 247 -24.75 0.87 36.87
CA SER A 247 -26.05 0.36 37.30
C SER A 247 -26.23 0.46 38.82
N PHE A 248 -25.18 0.15 39.59
CA PHE A 248 -25.16 0.34 41.03
C PHE A 248 -25.29 1.82 41.40
N TRP A 249 -24.59 2.71 40.70
CA TRP A 249 -24.68 4.15 40.93
C TRP A 249 -26.08 4.70 40.62
N LEU A 250 -26.72 4.24 39.54
CA LEU A 250 -28.11 4.58 39.23
C LEU A 250 -29.09 4.06 40.27
N PHE A 251 -28.88 2.85 40.79
CA PHE A 251 -29.71 2.27 41.85
C PHE A 251 -29.54 3.04 43.16
N ALA A 252 -28.31 3.35 43.56
CA ALA A 252 -28.01 4.16 44.74
C ALA A 252 -28.63 5.57 44.61
N LYS A 253 -28.52 6.21 43.44
CA LYS A 253 -29.15 7.51 43.18
C LYS A 253 -30.68 7.43 43.27
N ARG A 254 -31.29 6.36 42.75
CA ARG A 254 -32.74 6.11 42.87
C ARG A 254 -33.17 5.92 44.33
N GLN A 255 -32.41 5.15 45.11
CA GLN A 255 -32.67 4.93 46.54
C GLN A 255 -32.57 6.23 47.33
N VAL A 256 -31.52 7.04 47.13
CA VAL A 256 -31.36 8.35 47.79
C VAL A 256 -32.50 9.31 47.43
N THR A 257 -32.96 9.30 46.17
CA THR A 257 -34.09 10.14 45.73
C THR A 257 -35.42 9.70 46.36
N LEU A 258 -35.59 8.40 46.63
CA LEU A 258 -36.79 7.86 47.30
C LEU A 258 -36.79 8.12 48.82
N PHE A 259 -35.61 8.15 49.47
CA PHE A 259 -35.49 8.47 50.90
C PHE A 259 -35.62 9.96 51.22
N ASN A 260 -35.36 10.85 50.24
CA ASN A 260 -35.47 12.31 50.40
C ASN A 260 -36.87 12.88 50.04
N LYS A 261 -37.88 12.04 49.86
CA LYS A 261 -39.25 12.42 49.54
C LYS A 261 -40.21 11.85 50.57
#